data_AF-A0A7V0NYW7-F1
#
_entry.id   AF-A0A7V0NYW7-F1
#
_cell.length_a   1.000
_cell.length_b   1.000
_cell.length_c   1.000
_cell.angle_alpha   90.00
_cell.angle_beta   90.00
_cell.angle_gamma   90.00
#
_symmetry.space_group_name_H-M   'P 1'
#
loop_
_entity.id
_entity.type
_entity.pdbx_description
1 polymer ?
#
loop_
_entity_poly.entity_id
_entity_poly.type
_entity_poly.pdbx_seq_one_letter_code
_entity_poly.pdbx_strand_id
1 'polypeptide(L)' 'PRVSVYYCKPDEWRGLMLGGEIEIISDRDIKKTLWQEGWEMYYPEGADDTDYAVLGLFPKIVNYYHQLDSLKFDL' A
#
# COMPACT_ATOMS: atom_id res chain seq x y z
N PRO A 1 -9.54 5.45 -8.36
CA PRO A 1 -8.78 5.02 -9.56
C PRO A 1 -8.45 3.52 -9.48
N ARG A 2 -8.16 2.82 -10.59
CA ARG A 2 -7.74 1.41 -10.54
C ARG A 2 -6.23 1.30 -10.37
N VAL A 3 -5.78 0.44 -9.46
CA VAL A 3 -4.35 0.21 -9.17
C VAL A 3 -4.09 -1.25 -8.81
N SER A 4 -2.81 -1.64 -8.80
CA SER A 4 -2.34 -2.83 -8.11
C SER A 4 -1.07 -2.54 -7.30
N VAL A 5 -0.91 -3.28 -6.20
CA VAL A 5 0.31 -3.31 -5.38
C VAL A 5 0.86 -4.72 -5.40
N TYR A 6 2.19 -4.84 -5.52
CA TYR A 6 2.89 -6.12 -5.54
C TYR A 6 3.86 -6.21 -4.38
N TYR A 7 3.70 -7.22 -3.53
CA TYR A 7 4.65 -7.58 -2.49
C TYR A 7 5.38 -8.86 -2.88
N CYS A 8 6.70 -8.91 -2.66
CA CYS A 8 7.51 -10.07 -3.03
C CYS A 8 8.47 -10.49 -1.91
N LYS A 9 8.70 -11.81 -1.83
CA LYS A 9 9.79 -12.44 -1.10
C LYS A 9 10.64 -13.22 -2.11
N PRO A 10 11.65 -12.58 -2.71
CA PRO A 10 12.41 -13.16 -3.82
C PRO A 10 13.08 -14.49 -3.48
N ASP A 11 13.67 -14.60 -2.29
CA ASP A 11 14.38 -15.81 -1.84
C ASP A 11 13.48 -17.06 -1.77
N GLU A 12 12.16 -16.85 -1.66
CA GLU A 12 11.17 -17.93 -1.59
C GLU A 12 10.40 -18.11 -2.91
N TRP A 13 10.68 -17.30 -3.93
CA TRP A 13 9.94 -17.27 -5.20
C TRP A 13 8.43 -17.10 -4.93
N ARG A 14 8.11 -16.16 -4.03
CA ARG A 14 6.77 -15.92 -3.50
C ARG A 14 6.36 -14.46 -3.71
N GLY A 15 5.14 -14.24 -4.18
CA GLY A 15 4.60 -12.91 -4.44
C GLY A 15 3.11 -12.80 -4.13
N LEU A 16 2.65 -11.58 -3.88
CA LEU A 16 1.25 -11.25 -3.64
C LEU A 16 0.92 -9.97 -4.40
N MET A 17 0.00 -10.06 -5.35
CA MET A 17 -0.59 -8.92 -6.03
C MET A 17 -1.97 -8.63 -5.44
N LEU A 18 -2.20 -7.39 -5.05
CA LEU A 18 -3.50 -6.88 -4.62
C LEU A 18 -3.97 -5.86 -5.65
N GLY A 19 -5.07 -6.15 -6.34
CA GLY A 19 -5.67 -5.26 -7.33
C GLY A 19 -6.99 -4.69 -6.82
N GLY A 20 -7.25 -3.41 -7.11
CA GLY A 20 -8.49 -2.77 -6.68
C GLY A 20 -8.52 -1.28 -6.93
N GLU A 21 -9.17 -0.59 -6.01
CA GLU A 21 -9.35 0.86 -6.07
C GLU A 21 -8.43 1.57 -5.07
N ILE A 22 -8.07 2.81 -5.37
CA ILE A 22 -7.25 3.64 -4.50
C ILE A 22 -7.84 5.04 -4.38
N GLU A 23 -7.69 5.62 -3.20
CA GLU A 23 -8.11 6.97 -2.85
C GLU A 23 -7.02 7.69 -2.07
N ILE A 24 -6.99 9.02 -2.19
CA ILE A 24 -6.15 9.89 -1.32
C ILE A 24 -6.95 10.16 -0.05
N ILE A 25 -6.37 9.85 1.10
CA ILE A 25 -6.99 10.09 2.40
C ILE A 25 -6.70 11.53 2.83
N SER A 26 -7.75 12.35 2.87
CA SER A 26 -7.68 13.77 3.30
C SER A 26 -7.91 13.97 4.79
N ASP A 27 -8.40 12.96 5.50
CA ASP A 27 -8.66 13.03 6.93
C ASP A 27 -7.36 13.21 7.71
N ARG A 28 -7.26 14.34 8.42
CA ARG A 28 -6.05 14.74 9.15
C ARG A 28 -5.76 13.82 10.33
N ASP A 29 -6.78 13.31 11.01
CA ASP A 29 -6.59 12.45 12.18
C ASP A 29 -6.08 11.07 11.74
N ILE A 30 -6.56 10.56 10.60
CA ILE A 30 -6.01 9.34 9.98
C ILE A 30 -4.55 9.56 9.56
N LYS A 31 -4.24 10.67 8.87
CA LYS A 31 -2.85 11.01 8.49
C LYS A 31 -1.91 11.05 9.69
N LYS A 32 -2.33 11.69 10.78
CA LYS A 32 -1.54 11.76 12.03
C LYS A 32 -1.38 10.42 12.70
N THR A 33 -2.41 9.59 12.70
CA THR A 33 -2.38 8.26 13.31
C THR A 33 -1.42 7.31 12.56
N LEU A 34 -1.29 7.46 11.24
CA LEU A 34 -0.41 6.62 10.42
C LEU A 34 1.05 7.07 10.41
N TRP A 35 1.34 8.30 10.83
CA TRP A 35 2.70 8.84 10.92
C TRP A 35 3.62 7.92 11.73
N GLN A 36 4.85 7.73 11.26
CA GLN A 36 5.87 6.92 11.92
C GLN A 36 7.13 7.76 12.15
N GLU A 37 7.80 7.52 13.28
CA GLU A 37 9.11 8.09 13.56
C GLU A 37 10.10 7.71 12.43
N GLY A 38 10.87 8.69 11.98
CA GLY A 38 11.83 8.57 10.89
C GLY A 38 11.31 9.04 9.54
N TRP A 39 9.99 9.24 9.38
CA TRP A 39 9.43 9.79 8.14
C TRP A 39 9.73 11.27 7.96
N GLU A 40 10.22 11.96 8.99
CA GLU A 40 10.69 13.35 8.93
C GLU A 40 11.83 13.52 7.92
N MET A 41 12.57 12.44 7.62
CA MET A 41 13.61 12.46 6.58
C MET A 41 13.05 12.73 5.17
N TYR A 42 11.76 12.44 4.95
CA TYR A 42 11.04 12.67 3.70
C TYR A 42 10.09 13.86 3.79
N TYR A 43 9.50 14.10 4.97
CA TYR A 43 8.52 15.15 5.22
C TYR A 43 8.94 15.98 6.45
N PRO A 44 9.81 17.00 6.28
CA PRO A 44 10.40 17.75 7.40
C PRO A 44 9.40 18.45 8.30
N GLU A 45 8.19 18.76 7.82
CA GLU A 45 7.12 19.37 8.63
C GLU A 45 6.24 18.32 9.35
N GLY A 46 6.61 17.04 9.27
CA GLY A 46 5.97 15.93 9.95
C GLY A 46 4.62 15.54 9.34
N ALA A 47 3.69 15.06 10.16
CA ALA A 47 2.38 14.60 9.70
C ALA A 47 1.48 15.72 9.12
N ASP A 48 1.82 16.99 9.35
CA ASP A 48 1.12 18.15 8.83
C ASP A 48 1.76 18.71 7.53
N ASP A 49 2.86 18.10 7.05
CA ASP A 49 3.56 18.46 5.82
C ASP A 49 2.62 18.37 4.59
N THR A 50 2.68 19.38 3.72
CA THR A 50 1.80 19.46 2.54
C THR A 50 2.10 18.40 1.50
N ASP A 51 3.33 17.90 1.46
CA ASP A 51 3.77 16.86 0.53
C ASP A 51 3.53 15.44 1.09
N TYR A 52 3.20 15.33 2.39
CA TYR A 52 2.82 14.05 3.00
C TYR A 52 1.39 13.66 2.58
N ALA A 53 1.27 12.61 1.78
CA ALA A 53 0.01 12.03 1.34
C ALA A 53 -0.16 10.58 1.81
N VAL A 54 -1.38 10.24 2.24
CA VAL A 54 -1.77 8.87 2.57
C VAL A 54 -2.67 8.34 1.46
N LEU A 55 -2.36 7.14 0.99
CA LEU A 55 -3.16 6.44 -0.01
C LEU A 55 -3.84 5.22 0.62
N GLY A 56 -5.17 5.15 0.50
CA GLY A 56 -5.96 3.99 0.90
C GLY A 56 -6.20 3.06 -0.27
N LEU A 57 -5.65 1.84 -0.22
CA LEU A 57 -5.94 0.78 -1.18
C LEU A 57 -7.14 -0.05 -0.69
N PHE A 58 -8.10 -0.28 -1.59
CA PHE A 58 -9.27 -1.14 -1.38
C PHE A 58 -9.22 -2.31 -2.38
N PRO A 59 -8.52 -3.41 -2.03
CA PRO A 59 -8.38 -4.55 -2.91
C PRO A 59 -9.73 -5.22 -3.19
N LYS A 60 -9.93 -5.63 -4.44
CA LYS A 60 -11.07 -6.43 -4.92
C LYS A 60 -10.64 -7.79 -5.44
N ILE A 61 -9.36 -7.94 -5.77
CA ILE A 61 -8.79 -9.15 -6.33
C ILE A 61 -7.40 -9.40 -5.79
N VAL A 62 -7.08 -10.67 -5.58
CA VAL A 62 -5.78 -11.14 -5.12
C VAL A 62 -5.23 -12.10 -6.15
N ASN A 63 -3.93 -11.99 -6.43
CA ASN A 63 -3.18 -13.04 -7.09
C ASN A 63 -1.94 -13.39 -6.26
N TYR A 64 -1.93 -14.61 -5.72
CA TYR A 64 -0.82 -15.15 -4.96
C TYR A 64 0.06 -15.99 -5.88
N TYR A 65 1.37 -15.75 -5.85
CA TYR A 65 2.36 -16.45 -6.67
C TYR A 65 3.31 -17.23 -5.76
N HIS A 66 3.59 -18.49 -6.11
CA HIS A 66 4.55 -19.31 -5.36
C HIS A 66 5.11 -20.42 -6.24
N GLN A 67 6.44 -20.54 -6.31
CA GLN A 67 7.13 -21.65 -7.01
C GLN A 67 6.62 -21.88 -8.44
N LEU A 68 6.51 -20.79 -9.21
CA LEU A 68 6.01 -20.77 -10.61
C LEU A 68 4.52 -21.13 -10.79
N ASP A 69 3.76 -21.24 -9.71
CA ASP A 69 2.29 -21.39 -9.73
C ASP A 69 1.61 -20.12 -9.21
N SER A 70 0.31 -19.98 -9.48
CA SER A 70 -0.50 -18.85 -9.00
C SER A 70 -1.92 -19.24 -8.62
N LEU A 71 -2.41 -18.63 -7.53
CA LEU A 71 -3.78 -18.74 -7.05
C LEU A 71 -4.43 -17.36 -7.09
N LYS A 72 -5.53 -17.24 -7.83
CA LYS A 72 -6.30 -16.01 -7.99
C LYS A 72 -7.69 -16.14 -7.37
N PHE A 73 -8.11 -15.13 -6.61
CA PHE A 73 -9.44 -15.06 -6.01
C PHE A 73 -9.90 -13.62 -5.81
N ASP A 74 -11.21 -13.44 -5.75
CA ASP A 74 -11.86 -12.15 -5.45
C ASP A 74 -12.00 -11.95 -3.93
N LEU A 75 -12.10 -10.68 -3.50
CA LEU A 75 -12.27 -10.27 -2.09
C LEU A 75 -13.67 -9.72 -1.80
#